data_AF-A0A937TQJ8-F1
#
_entry.id   AF-A0A937TQJ8-F1
#
_cell.length_a   1.000
_cell.length_b   1.000
_cell.length_c   1.000
_cell.angle_alpha   90.00
_cell.angle_beta   90.00
_cell.angle_gamma   90.00
#
_symmetry.space_group_name_H-M   'P 1'
#
loop_
_entity.id
_entity.type
_entity.pdbx_description
1 polymer ?
#
loop_
_entity_poly.entity_id
_entity_poly.type
_entity_poly.pdbx_seq_one_letter_code
_entity_poly.pdbx_strand_id
1 'polypeptide(L)'
;MKDYKRIIVSAVMVAAVLAAVSAATAEDDKGAAGSELIAREKFIKAQFQKLTTKMLEVAKLVEKSEPETAKALQEAVDQSRRAFIAEDMDKVADYLSKGLATAAASTKQEVIKELQNILETLRHGVMDDDKRLERIKEWEKILARIRQTIEKQENLERRSRIASRADKIDKQMKELSATLAGVIAQQKKLLAQTEKTNPGKAEVRKLADLRDKVSRLIAEQEKIDAATRGAPVDKLPLAGKAQKDLAKKTEKVKAELAAAAKDPDVARALSVAGASSKAVSAAAKNVSQAAGEMAKASGSLQK
;
A
#
# COMPACT_ATOMS: atom_id res chain seq x y z
N MET A 1 -35.49 30.31 18.89
CA MET A 1 -34.16 30.65 18.33
C MET A 1 -33.12 29.51 18.39
N LYS A 2 -33.45 28.30 18.89
CA LYS A 2 -32.48 27.17 18.96
C LYS A 2 -32.52 26.21 17.75
N ASP A 3 -33.51 26.34 16.86
CA ASP A 3 -33.72 25.36 15.77
C ASP A 3 -33.11 25.74 14.41
N TYR A 4 -32.73 27.00 14.18
CA TYR A 4 -32.17 27.45 12.89
C TYR A 4 -30.72 26.98 12.65
N LYS A 5 -29.96 26.65 13.71
CA LYS A 5 -28.57 26.16 13.58
C LYS A 5 -28.47 24.72 13.07
N ARG A 6 -29.56 23.94 13.04
CA ARG A 6 -29.54 22.56 12.53
C ARG A 6 -29.67 22.45 11.01
N ILE A 7 -30.19 23.47 10.32
CA ILE A 7 -30.41 23.43 8.86
C ILE A 7 -29.11 23.68 8.08
N ILE A 8 -28.18 24.49 8.61
CA ILE A 8 -26.93 24.84 7.93
C ILE A 8 -25.91 23.67 7.96
N VAL A 9 -26.01 22.76 8.93
CA VAL A 9 -25.09 21.60 9.06
C VAL A 9 -25.40 20.49 8.04
N SER A 10 -26.61 20.45 7.46
CA SER A 10 -26.99 19.42 6.48
C SER A 10 -26.48 19.68 5.05
N ALA A 11 -26.00 20.89 4.73
CA ALA A 11 -25.50 21.22 3.38
C ALA A 11 -24.07 20.70 3.12
N VAL A 12 -23.28 20.44 4.15
CA VAL A 12 -21.88 19.99 4.02
C VAL A 12 -21.78 18.48 3.73
N MET A 13 -22.81 17.69 4.00
CA MET A 13 -22.81 16.24 3.77
C MET A 13 -22.95 15.83 2.29
N VAL A 14 -23.33 16.72 1.39
CA VAL A 14 -23.53 16.37 -0.04
C VAL A 14 -22.20 16.29 -0.81
N ALA A 15 -21.14 16.95 -0.34
CA ALA A 15 -19.84 16.95 -1.00
C ALA A 15 -19.03 15.64 -0.81
N ALA A 16 -19.37 14.81 0.19
CA ALA A 16 -18.60 13.61 0.53
C ALA A 16 -18.93 12.35 -0.30
N VAL A 17 -20.03 12.36 -1.07
CA VAL A 17 -20.48 11.17 -1.82
C VAL A 17 -19.77 11.00 -3.18
N LEU A 18 -19.06 12.02 -3.67
CA LEU A 18 -18.49 12.04 -5.02
C LEU A 18 -17.09 11.43 -5.18
N ALA A 19 -16.44 10.99 -4.09
CA ALA A 19 -15.03 10.57 -4.12
C ALA A 19 -14.77 9.05 -4.05
N ALA A 20 -15.81 8.20 -3.92
CA ALA A 20 -15.63 6.79 -3.55
C ALA A 20 -15.73 5.75 -4.68
N VAL A 21 -15.92 6.13 -5.96
CA VAL A 21 -16.20 5.16 -7.04
C VAL A 21 -15.34 5.44 -8.27
N SER A 22 -14.03 5.22 -8.20
CA SER A 22 -13.15 5.31 -9.39
C SER A 22 -11.93 4.38 -9.33
N ALA A 23 -12.04 3.23 -8.68
CA ALA A 23 -10.92 2.26 -8.62
C ALA A 23 -11.39 0.81 -8.77
N ALA A 24 -11.99 0.48 -9.91
CA ALA A 24 -12.00 -0.88 -10.44
C ALA A 24 -12.38 -0.84 -11.93
N THR A 25 -11.78 -1.74 -12.70
CA THR A 25 -12.07 -2.10 -14.10
C THR A 25 -11.59 -1.13 -15.19
N ALA A 26 -10.31 -1.26 -15.54
CA ALA A 26 -9.79 -0.88 -16.84
C ALA A 26 -9.51 -2.15 -17.63
N GLU A 27 -10.18 -2.28 -18.78
CA GLU A 27 -9.84 -2.98 -20.03
C GLU A 27 -11.12 -3.60 -20.63
N ASP A 28 -11.42 -3.20 -21.87
CA ASP A 28 -12.54 -3.60 -22.76
C ASP A 28 -13.90 -2.89 -22.72
N ASP A 29 -13.98 -1.60 -22.36
CA ASP A 29 -15.29 -0.91 -22.33
C ASP A 29 -15.33 0.54 -22.86
N LYS A 30 -14.94 0.76 -24.12
CA LYS A 30 -15.11 2.08 -24.76
C LYS A 30 -16.59 2.45 -24.99
N GLY A 31 -17.50 1.48 -24.99
CA GLY A 31 -18.95 1.68 -25.15
C GLY A 31 -19.65 2.05 -23.85
N ALA A 32 -19.41 1.32 -22.75
CA ALA A 32 -20.05 1.64 -21.48
C ALA A 32 -19.39 2.81 -20.74
N ALA A 33 -18.10 3.09 -20.96
CA ALA A 33 -17.48 4.29 -20.41
C ALA A 33 -18.17 5.57 -20.94
N GLY A 34 -18.59 5.59 -22.21
CA GLY A 34 -19.34 6.69 -22.79
C GLY A 34 -20.75 6.82 -22.21
N SER A 35 -21.46 5.71 -22.02
CA SER A 35 -22.82 5.71 -21.46
C SER A 35 -22.83 6.11 -19.97
N GLU A 36 -21.81 5.70 -19.20
CA GLU A 36 -21.62 6.10 -17.81
C GLU A 36 -21.38 7.61 -17.67
N LEU A 37 -20.52 8.19 -18.52
CA LEU A 37 -20.26 9.64 -18.51
C LEU A 37 -21.51 10.45 -18.84
N ILE A 38 -22.33 10.01 -19.79
CA ILE A 38 -23.60 10.66 -20.14
C ILE A 38 -24.59 10.56 -18.96
N ALA A 39 -24.70 9.39 -18.32
CA ALA A 39 -25.56 9.20 -17.15
C ALA A 39 -25.13 10.09 -15.99
N ARG A 40 -23.82 10.23 -15.76
CA ARG A 40 -23.26 11.11 -14.74
C ARG A 40 -23.56 12.58 -15.00
N GLU A 41 -23.44 13.04 -16.24
CA GLU A 41 -23.74 14.43 -16.59
C GLU A 41 -25.23 14.75 -16.38
N LYS A 42 -26.12 13.85 -16.81
CA LYS A 42 -27.58 13.98 -16.55
C LYS A 42 -27.90 14.00 -15.06
N PHE A 43 -27.21 13.19 -14.26
CA PHE A 43 -27.36 13.19 -12.81
C PHE A 43 -26.91 14.54 -12.21
N ILE A 44 -25.77 15.08 -12.63
CA ILE A 44 -25.26 16.38 -12.16
C ILE A 44 -26.26 17.49 -12.50
N LYS A 45 -26.81 17.51 -13.72
CA LYS A 45 -27.86 18.45 -14.11
C LYS A 45 -29.09 18.38 -13.20
N ALA A 46 -29.57 17.17 -12.91
CA ALA A 46 -30.72 16.97 -12.02
C ALA A 46 -30.44 17.49 -10.59
N GLN A 47 -29.22 17.29 -10.08
CA GLN A 47 -28.81 17.85 -8.78
C GLN A 47 -28.73 19.38 -8.81
N PHE A 48 -28.22 19.96 -9.89
CA PHE A 48 -28.16 21.40 -10.08
C PHE A 48 -29.57 22.03 -10.08
N GLN A 49 -30.52 21.47 -10.85
CA GLN A 49 -31.91 21.95 -10.86
C GLN A 49 -32.58 21.86 -9.48
N LYS A 50 -32.32 20.77 -8.76
CA LYS A 50 -32.80 20.59 -7.38
C LYS A 50 -32.21 21.63 -6.43
N LEU A 51 -30.92 21.95 -6.57
CA LEU A 51 -30.26 22.98 -5.80
C LEU A 51 -30.88 24.36 -6.06
N THR A 52 -31.07 24.73 -7.32
CA THR A 52 -31.71 26.01 -7.72
C THR A 52 -33.11 26.14 -7.12
N THR A 53 -33.90 25.06 -7.11
CA THR A 53 -35.23 25.05 -6.48
C THR A 53 -35.13 25.29 -4.97
N LYS A 54 -34.23 24.59 -4.29
CA LYS A 54 -33.98 24.77 -2.85
C LYS A 54 -33.49 26.17 -2.50
N MET A 55 -32.65 26.78 -3.34
CA MET A 55 -32.19 28.16 -3.13
C MET A 55 -33.36 29.15 -3.14
N LEU A 56 -34.32 28.98 -4.06
CA LEU A 56 -35.54 29.79 -4.09
C LEU A 56 -36.44 29.56 -2.86
N GLU A 57 -36.57 28.31 -2.41
CA GLU A 57 -37.32 27.99 -1.17
C GLU A 57 -36.67 28.64 0.05
N VAL A 58 -35.35 28.52 0.19
CA VAL A 58 -34.59 29.13 1.29
C VAL A 58 -34.68 30.66 1.21
N ALA A 59 -34.57 31.26 0.03
CA ALA A 59 -34.74 32.70 -0.15
C ALA A 59 -36.08 33.19 0.41
N LYS A 60 -37.18 32.48 0.13
CA LYS A 60 -38.52 32.79 0.68
C LYS A 60 -38.59 32.63 2.20
N LEU A 61 -37.92 31.61 2.75
CA LEU A 61 -37.91 31.36 4.19
C LEU A 61 -37.15 32.43 4.97
N VAL A 62 -36.05 32.95 4.39
CA VAL A 62 -35.20 33.95 5.03
C VAL A 62 -35.56 35.39 4.67
N GLU A 63 -36.47 35.62 3.72
CA GLU A 63 -36.87 36.95 3.23
C GLU A 63 -37.25 37.92 4.36
N LYS A 64 -37.94 37.43 5.40
CA LYS A 64 -38.36 38.26 6.54
C LYS A 64 -37.25 38.51 7.56
N SER A 65 -36.30 37.59 7.72
CA SER A 65 -35.24 37.67 8.74
C SER A 65 -33.93 38.24 8.22
N GLU A 66 -33.60 37.94 6.96
CA GLU A 66 -32.33 38.26 6.28
C GLU A 66 -32.60 38.62 4.80
N PRO A 67 -33.21 39.79 4.54
CA PRO A 67 -33.66 40.17 3.19
C PRO A 67 -32.52 40.30 2.18
N GLU A 68 -31.31 40.66 2.62
CA GLU A 68 -30.12 40.72 1.75
C GLU A 68 -29.68 39.33 1.28
N THR A 69 -29.70 38.34 2.17
CA THR A 69 -29.39 36.95 1.82
C THR A 69 -30.46 36.36 0.90
N ALA A 70 -31.74 36.70 1.10
CA ALA A 70 -32.81 36.31 0.19
C ALA A 70 -32.60 36.90 -1.22
N LYS A 71 -32.21 38.18 -1.33
CA LYS A 71 -31.89 38.83 -2.62
C LYS A 71 -30.69 38.18 -3.29
N ALA A 72 -29.60 37.93 -2.57
CA ALA A 72 -28.41 37.28 -3.12
C ALA A 72 -28.72 35.87 -3.67
N LEU A 73 -29.56 35.09 -2.96
CA LEU A 73 -30.02 33.78 -3.43
C LEU A 73 -30.89 33.88 -4.69
N GLN A 74 -31.78 34.87 -4.77
CA GLN A 74 -32.60 35.13 -5.96
C GLN A 74 -31.75 35.55 -7.16
N GLU A 75 -30.82 36.49 -6.97
CA GLU A 75 -29.90 36.97 -7.99
C GLU A 75 -29.00 35.85 -8.53
N ALA A 76 -28.49 35.00 -7.65
CA ALA A 76 -27.70 33.83 -8.03
C ALA A 76 -28.50 32.84 -8.89
N VAL A 77 -29.76 32.58 -8.53
CA VAL A 77 -30.66 31.73 -9.32
C VAL A 77 -30.96 32.39 -10.68
N ASP A 78 -31.23 33.68 -10.72
CA ASP A 78 -31.50 34.41 -11.96
C ASP A 78 -30.28 34.45 -12.87
N GLN A 79 -29.09 34.67 -12.32
CA GLN A 79 -27.82 34.59 -13.05
C GLN A 79 -27.63 33.19 -13.64
N SER A 80 -27.91 32.14 -12.87
CA SER A 80 -27.81 30.76 -13.35
C SER A 80 -28.74 30.44 -14.52
N ARG A 81 -29.93 31.04 -14.54
CA ARG A 81 -30.90 30.90 -15.63
C ARG A 81 -30.47 31.70 -16.86
N ARG A 82 -29.97 32.93 -16.68
CA ARG A 82 -29.47 33.78 -17.76
C ARG A 82 -28.24 33.18 -18.45
N ALA A 83 -27.42 32.46 -17.69
CA ALA A 83 -26.25 31.77 -18.21
C ALA A 83 -26.56 30.43 -18.89
N PHE A 84 -27.83 30.01 -18.97
CA PHE A 84 -28.26 28.77 -19.65
C PHE A 84 -27.48 27.51 -19.21
N ILE A 85 -27.10 27.43 -17.92
CA ILE A 85 -26.23 26.36 -17.41
C ILE A 85 -26.85 24.98 -17.59
N ALA A 86 -28.17 24.87 -17.45
CA ALA A 86 -28.87 23.59 -17.60
C ALA A 86 -28.86 23.12 -19.07
N GLU A 87 -29.00 24.04 -20.00
CA GLU A 87 -28.96 23.82 -21.44
C GLU A 87 -27.54 23.47 -21.90
N ASP A 88 -26.52 24.10 -21.33
CA ASP A 88 -25.12 23.77 -21.64
C ASP A 88 -24.72 22.39 -21.09
N MET A 89 -25.22 21.98 -19.92
CA MET A 89 -25.08 20.60 -19.43
C MET A 89 -25.77 19.58 -20.37
N ASP A 90 -26.90 19.93 -20.99
CA ASP A 90 -27.52 19.08 -22.01
C ASP A 90 -26.65 18.96 -23.27
N LYS A 91 -26.03 20.06 -23.71
CA LYS A 91 -25.07 20.04 -24.83
C LYS A 91 -23.86 19.18 -24.52
N VAL A 92 -23.34 19.21 -23.30
CA VAL A 92 -22.24 18.32 -22.88
C VAL A 92 -22.64 16.85 -23.02
N ALA A 93 -23.83 16.48 -22.53
CA ALA A 93 -24.33 15.11 -22.67
C ALA A 93 -24.55 14.71 -24.14
N ASP A 94 -25.06 15.62 -24.97
CA ASP A 94 -25.25 15.42 -26.41
C ASP A 94 -23.89 15.23 -27.14
N TYR A 95 -22.91 16.10 -26.88
CA TYR A 95 -21.57 15.96 -27.44
C TYR A 95 -20.88 14.65 -27.01
N LEU A 96 -21.03 14.23 -25.75
CA LEU A 96 -20.54 12.93 -25.29
C LEU A 96 -21.23 11.77 -26.03
N SER A 97 -22.54 11.85 -26.27
CA SER A 97 -23.28 10.82 -27.02
C SER A 97 -22.85 10.70 -28.48
N LYS A 98 -22.39 11.82 -29.07
CA LYS A 98 -21.86 11.91 -30.44
C LYS A 98 -20.37 11.59 -30.53
N GLY A 99 -19.71 11.25 -29.43
CA GLY A 99 -18.25 11.01 -29.40
C GLY A 99 -17.39 12.26 -29.57
N LEU A 100 -17.95 13.46 -29.44
CA LEU A 100 -17.28 14.75 -29.60
C LEU A 100 -16.64 15.22 -28.28
N ALA A 101 -15.69 14.46 -27.76
CA ALA A 101 -15.10 14.69 -26.43
C ALA A 101 -14.49 16.09 -26.24
N THR A 102 -13.85 16.65 -27.25
CA THR A 102 -13.23 18.00 -27.17
C THR A 102 -14.28 19.11 -27.03
N ALA A 103 -15.40 19.01 -27.78
CA ALA A 103 -16.50 19.97 -27.67
C ALA A 103 -17.21 19.87 -26.31
N ALA A 104 -17.40 18.65 -25.82
CA ALA A 104 -17.91 18.40 -24.47
C ALA A 104 -17.01 19.01 -23.38
N ALA A 105 -15.69 18.87 -23.51
CA ALA A 105 -14.72 19.44 -22.56
C ALA A 105 -14.76 20.98 -22.53
N SER A 106 -14.82 21.63 -23.70
CA SER A 106 -14.91 23.10 -23.79
C SER A 106 -16.20 23.62 -23.13
N THR A 107 -17.34 23.02 -23.49
CA THR A 107 -18.66 23.42 -22.95
C THR A 107 -18.71 23.20 -21.44
N LYS A 108 -18.09 22.12 -20.93
CA LYS A 108 -17.98 21.86 -19.50
C LYS A 108 -17.15 22.91 -18.76
N GLN A 109 -16.08 23.43 -19.38
CA GLN A 109 -15.30 24.52 -18.78
C GLN A 109 -16.10 25.81 -18.67
N GLU A 110 -16.93 26.12 -19.66
CA GLU A 110 -17.84 27.27 -19.63
C GLU A 110 -18.85 27.14 -18.49
N VAL A 111 -19.49 25.97 -18.35
CA VAL A 111 -20.38 25.66 -17.22
C VAL A 111 -19.68 25.84 -15.87
N ILE A 112 -18.45 25.36 -15.72
CA ILE A 112 -17.68 25.52 -14.48
C ILE A 112 -17.42 26.99 -14.18
N LYS A 113 -17.05 27.78 -15.19
CA LYS A 113 -16.78 29.21 -15.04
C LYS A 113 -18.04 29.97 -14.59
N GLU A 114 -19.19 29.67 -15.18
CA GLU A 114 -20.45 30.32 -14.79
C GLU A 114 -20.90 29.93 -13.38
N LEU A 115 -20.69 28.67 -12.97
CA LEU A 115 -20.92 28.24 -11.59
C LEU A 115 -19.99 28.97 -10.60
N GLN A 116 -18.74 29.26 -10.99
CA GLN A 116 -17.83 30.05 -10.18
C GLN A 116 -18.32 31.51 -10.02
N ASN A 117 -18.79 32.12 -11.10
CA ASN A 117 -19.37 33.47 -11.08
C ASN A 117 -20.59 33.54 -10.14
N ILE A 118 -21.46 32.52 -10.15
CA ILE A 118 -22.63 32.45 -9.26
C ILE A 118 -22.20 32.31 -7.80
N LEU A 119 -21.19 31.48 -7.52
CA LEU A 119 -20.62 31.37 -6.17
C LEU A 119 -20.01 32.68 -5.71
N GLU A 120 -19.43 33.45 -6.62
CA GLU A 120 -18.90 34.77 -6.33
C GLU A 120 -20.02 35.77 -6.00
N THR A 121 -21.11 35.80 -6.77
CA THR A 121 -22.30 36.61 -6.46
C THR A 121 -22.89 36.26 -5.09
N LEU A 122 -23.02 34.97 -4.78
CA LEU A 122 -23.47 34.49 -3.47
C LEU A 122 -22.54 34.90 -2.33
N ARG A 123 -21.24 35.07 -2.61
CA ARG A 123 -20.25 35.53 -1.62
C ARG A 123 -20.27 37.05 -1.43
N HIS A 124 -20.51 37.81 -2.49
CA HIS A 124 -20.52 39.27 -2.45
C HIS A 124 -21.83 39.84 -1.88
N GLY A 125 -22.97 39.15 -2.07
CA GLY A 125 -24.28 39.64 -1.60
C GLY A 125 -24.55 39.54 -0.10
N VAL A 126 -23.59 39.15 0.76
CA VAL A 126 -23.90 38.79 2.16
C VAL A 126 -23.14 39.56 3.26
N MET A 127 -22.04 40.30 3.05
CA MET A 127 -21.40 41.03 4.20
C MET A 127 -20.61 42.29 3.88
N ASP A 128 -20.77 43.27 4.77
CA ASP A 128 -19.82 44.34 5.11
C ASP A 128 -18.40 43.78 5.30
N ASP A 129 -17.40 44.38 4.64
CA ASP A 129 -16.06 43.82 4.49
C ASP A 129 -15.37 43.50 5.84
N ASP A 130 -15.72 44.25 6.89
CA ASP A 130 -15.21 44.04 8.25
C ASP A 130 -15.74 42.75 8.90
N LYS A 131 -17.04 42.45 8.72
CA LYS A 131 -17.64 41.19 9.21
C LYS A 131 -17.13 39.98 8.42
N ARG A 132 -16.76 40.18 7.15
CA ARG A 132 -16.11 39.17 6.32
C ARG A 132 -14.71 38.83 6.87
N LEU A 133 -13.94 39.85 7.26
CA LEU A 133 -12.60 39.68 7.80
C LEU A 133 -12.60 38.91 9.14
N GLU A 134 -13.56 39.20 10.03
CA GLU A 134 -13.72 38.46 11.30
C GLU A 134 -14.08 36.99 11.07
N ARG A 135 -14.99 36.72 10.13
CA ARG A 135 -15.43 35.36 9.83
C ARG A 135 -14.33 34.53 9.17
N ILE A 136 -13.50 35.14 8.32
CA ILE A 136 -12.31 34.50 7.76
C ILE A 136 -11.34 34.09 8.88
N LYS A 137 -11.05 34.99 9.84
CA LYS A 137 -10.19 34.67 11.00
C LYS A 137 -10.77 33.54 11.86
N GLU A 138 -12.08 33.47 12.00
CA GLU A 138 -12.75 32.38 12.73
C GLU A 138 -12.64 31.04 11.99
N TRP A 139 -12.80 31.05 10.66
CA TRP A 139 -12.63 29.86 9.83
C TRP A 139 -11.19 29.36 9.78
N GLU A 140 -10.19 30.24 9.80
CA GLU A 140 -8.78 29.86 9.93
C GLU A 140 -8.50 29.11 11.24
N LYS A 141 -9.07 29.59 12.37
CA LYS A 141 -8.96 28.91 13.67
C LYS A 141 -9.62 27.53 13.64
N ILE A 142 -10.78 27.41 13.00
CA ILE A 142 -11.48 26.12 12.86
C ILE A 142 -10.68 25.16 11.98
N LEU A 143 -10.13 25.63 10.86
CA LEU A 143 -9.27 24.83 9.97
C LEU A 143 -8.01 24.34 10.69
N ALA A 144 -7.36 25.19 11.49
CA ALA A 144 -6.21 24.79 12.29
C ALA A 144 -6.57 23.68 13.29
N ARG A 145 -7.72 23.78 13.96
CA ARG A 145 -8.21 22.76 14.89
C ARG A 145 -8.58 21.45 14.19
N ILE A 146 -9.16 21.52 12.99
CA ILE A 146 -9.46 20.33 12.17
C ILE A 146 -8.17 19.63 11.75
N ARG A 147 -7.16 20.36 11.25
CA ARG A 147 -5.85 19.80 10.88
C ARG A 147 -5.18 19.09 12.07
N GLN A 148 -5.19 19.71 13.25
CA GLN A 148 -4.65 19.11 14.46
C GLN A 148 -5.39 17.81 14.85
N THR A 149 -6.70 17.75 14.60
CA THR A 149 -7.51 16.56 14.90
C THR A 149 -7.25 15.43 13.91
N ILE A 150 -7.10 15.75 12.62
CA ILE A 150 -6.70 14.80 11.57
C ILE A 150 -5.32 14.22 11.89
N GLU A 151 -4.35 15.04 12.25
CA GLU A 151 -3.00 14.59 12.61
C GLU A 151 -3.01 13.67 13.85
N LYS A 152 -3.86 13.95 14.84
CA LYS A 152 -4.06 13.07 15.99
C LYS A 152 -4.71 11.74 15.59
N GLN A 153 -5.72 11.77 14.71
CA GLN A 153 -6.38 10.57 14.20
C GLN A 153 -5.45 9.71 13.35
N GLU A 154 -4.67 10.30 12.44
CA GLU A 154 -3.67 9.59 11.65
C GLU A 154 -2.60 8.94 12.53
N ASN A 155 -2.13 9.64 13.57
CA ASN A 155 -1.19 9.07 14.53
C ASN A 155 -1.80 7.90 15.33
N LEU A 156 -3.07 8.01 15.73
CA LEU A 156 -3.78 6.92 16.42
C LEU A 156 -4.05 5.73 15.48
N GLU A 157 -4.43 5.97 14.22
CA GLU A 157 -4.59 4.93 13.21
C GLU A 157 -3.25 4.25 12.89
N ARG A 158 -2.16 5.00 12.73
CA ARG A 158 -0.83 4.42 12.55
C ARG A 158 -0.44 3.56 13.74
N ARG A 159 -0.63 4.05 14.98
CA ARG A 159 -0.37 3.27 16.19
C ARG A 159 -1.24 2.02 16.29
N SER A 160 -2.52 2.12 15.94
CA SER A 160 -3.47 0.99 15.94
C SER A 160 -3.17 -0.04 14.84
N ARG A 161 -2.81 0.40 13.63
CA ARG A 161 -2.36 -0.48 12.55
C ARG A 161 -1.04 -1.15 12.89
N ILE A 162 -0.12 -0.47 13.57
CA ILE A 162 1.14 -1.04 14.06
C ILE A 162 0.85 -2.06 15.17
N ALA A 163 -0.02 -1.77 16.12
CA ALA A 163 -0.39 -2.69 17.20
C ALA A 163 -1.11 -3.94 16.68
N SER A 164 -2.12 -3.79 15.79
CA SER A 164 -2.81 -4.93 15.19
C SER A 164 -1.93 -5.76 14.25
N ARG A 165 -0.96 -5.14 13.57
CA ARG A 165 0.07 -5.86 12.81
C ARG A 165 1.05 -6.57 13.73
N ALA A 166 1.47 -5.96 14.83
CA ALA A 166 2.34 -6.59 15.82
C ALA A 166 1.67 -7.83 16.44
N ASP A 167 0.39 -7.76 16.81
CA ASP A 167 -0.36 -8.91 17.34
C ASP A 167 -0.50 -10.04 16.31
N LYS A 168 -0.72 -9.71 15.02
CA LYS A 168 -0.76 -10.69 13.94
C LYS A 168 0.62 -11.33 13.71
N ILE A 169 1.67 -10.52 13.70
CA ILE A 169 3.06 -10.99 13.56
C ILE A 169 3.44 -11.88 14.75
N ASP A 170 3.06 -11.53 15.98
CA ASP A 170 3.31 -12.33 17.18
C ASP A 170 2.58 -13.68 17.14
N LYS A 171 1.32 -13.70 16.66
CA LYS A 171 0.58 -14.95 16.45
C LYS A 171 1.24 -15.82 15.38
N GLN A 172 1.62 -15.23 14.25
CA GLN A 172 2.33 -15.95 13.18
C GLN A 172 3.69 -16.46 13.65
N MET A 173 4.45 -15.66 14.38
CA MET A 173 5.73 -16.04 14.99
C MET A 173 5.58 -17.22 15.96
N LYS A 174 4.55 -17.21 16.82
CA LYS A 174 4.25 -18.31 17.73
C LYS A 174 3.89 -19.59 16.97
N GLU A 175 3.08 -19.50 15.93
CA GLU A 175 2.66 -20.64 15.10
C GLU A 175 3.84 -21.22 14.30
N LEU A 176 4.67 -20.37 13.71
CA LEU A 176 5.92 -20.77 13.06
C LEU A 176 6.90 -21.41 14.04
N SER A 177 7.06 -20.85 15.25
CA SER A 177 7.91 -21.42 16.29
C SER A 177 7.42 -22.78 16.77
N ALA A 178 6.11 -22.97 16.91
CA ALA A 178 5.50 -24.25 17.26
C ALA A 178 5.72 -25.29 16.14
N THR A 179 5.55 -24.87 14.89
CA THR A 179 5.81 -25.71 13.71
C THR A 179 7.27 -26.12 13.63
N LEU A 180 8.19 -25.18 13.83
CA LEU A 180 9.63 -25.43 13.85
C LEU A 180 10.01 -26.41 14.97
N ALA A 181 9.46 -26.24 16.17
CA ALA A 181 9.67 -27.16 17.29
C ALA A 181 9.17 -28.57 16.96
N GLY A 182 8.02 -28.69 16.28
CA GLY A 182 7.49 -29.96 15.79
C GLY A 182 8.41 -30.65 14.78
N VAL A 183 8.94 -29.91 13.80
CA VAL A 183 9.89 -30.43 12.81
C VAL A 183 11.19 -30.87 13.48
N ILE A 184 11.72 -30.09 14.42
CA ILE A 184 12.93 -30.46 15.19
C ILE A 184 12.67 -31.73 16.00
N ALA A 185 11.51 -31.87 16.63
CA ALA A 185 11.16 -33.08 17.37
C ALA A 185 11.08 -34.31 16.46
N GLN A 186 10.49 -34.17 15.27
CA GLN A 186 10.46 -35.23 14.27
C GLN A 186 11.85 -35.59 13.77
N GLN A 187 12.70 -34.60 13.47
CA GLN A 187 14.09 -34.83 13.07
C GLN A 187 14.89 -35.53 14.16
N LYS A 188 14.75 -35.12 15.42
CA LYS A 188 15.39 -35.81 16.56
C LYS A 188 14.91 -37.25 16.69
N LYS A 189 13.61 -37.50 16.51
CA LYS A 189 13.03 -38.85 16.54
C LYS A 189 13.58 -39.70 15.40
N LEU A 190 13.64 -39.17 14.19
CA LEU A 190 14.22 -39.84 13.03
C LEU A 190 15.71 -40.11 13.24
N LEU A 191 16.49 -39.15 13.73
CA LEU A 191 17.90 -39.34 14.06
C LEU A 191 18.09 -40.44 15.11
N ALA A 192 17.32 -40.43 16.20
CA ALA A 192 17.38 -41.47 17.23
C ALA A 192 16.93 -42.84 16.71
N GLN A 193 15.97 -42.89 15.78
CA GLN A 193 15.60 -44.13 15.08
C GLN A 193 16.73 -44.60 14.15
N THR A 194 17.38 -43.68 13.45
CA THR A 194 18.49 -43.96 12.54
C THR A 194 19.72 -44.44 13.32
N GLU A 195 20.01 -43.85 14.49
CA GLU A 195 21.07 -44.26 15.41
C GLU A 195 20.83 -45.66 15.99
N LYS A 196 19.56 -46.07 16.17
CA LYS A 196 19.19 -47.43 16.64
C LYS A 196 19.27 -48.49 15.56
N THR A 197 19.02 -48.13 14.30
CA THR A 197 19.19 -49.04 13.15
C THR A 197 20.62 -49.02 12.66
N ASN A 198 21.47 -49.85 13.29
CA ASN A 198 22.83 -50.22 12.89
C ASN A 198 23.78 -49.00 12.73
N PRO A 199 24.91 -48.92 13.44
CA PRO A 199 25.91 -47.89 13.16
C PRO A 199 26.26 -47.92 11.68
N GLY A 200 25.73 -46.95 10.91
CA GLY A 200 25.86 -46.93 9.46
C GLY A 200 27.32 -47.13 9.08
N LYS A 201 27.55 -47.91 8.01
CA LYS A 201 28.88 -48.13 7.44
C LYS A 201 29.65 -46.80 7.42
N ALA A 202 30.96 -46.82 7.66
CA ALA A 202 31.77 -45.62 7.93
C ALA A 202 31.55 -44.49 6.91
N GLU A 203 31.16 -44.82 5.68
CA GLU A 203 30.82 -43.94 4.58
C GLU A 203 29.55 -43.11 4.82
N VAL A 204 28.53 -43.69 5.44
CA VAL A 204 27.28 -42.97 5.81
C VAL A 204 27.56 -41.97 6.94
N ARG A 205 28.45 -42.31 7.88
CA ARG A 205 28.90 -41.38 8.92
C ARG A 205 29.67 -40.19 8.32
N LYS A 206 30.57 -40.44 7.37
CA LYS A 206 31.26 -39.36 6.63
C LYS A 206 30.26 -38.40 5.97
N LEU A 207 29.18 -38.91 5.36
CA LEU A 207 28.15 -38.06 4.76
C LEU A 207 27.35 -37.26 5.80
N ALA A 208 27.04 -37.86 6.96
CA ALA A 208 26.38 -37.16 8.06
C ALA A 208 27.26 -36.03 8.62
N ASP A 209 28.55 -36.27 8.81
CA ASP A 209 29.51 -35.26 9.25
C ASP A 209 29.60 -34.09 8.25
N LEU A 210 29.59 -34.39 6.95
CA LEU A 210 29.59 -33.37 5.90
C LEU A 210 28.29 -32.55 5.88
N ARG A 211 27.13 -33.20 6.05
CA ARG A 211 25.84 -32.52 6.21
C ARG A 211 25.86 -31.58 7.42
N ASP A 212 26.39 -32.01 8.55
CA ASP A 212 26.45 -31.21 9.76
C ASP A 212 27.39 -30.01 9.60
N LYS A 213 28.53 -30.20 8.90
CA LYS A 213 29.43 -29.10 8.51
C LYS A 213 28.72 -28.08 7.60
N VAL A 214 27.99 -28.52 6.58
CA VAL A 214 27.21 -27.62 5.71
C VAL A 214 26.15 -26.86 6.51
N SER A 215 25.45 -27.54 7.41
CA SER A 215 24.42 -26.92 8.28
C SER A 215 25.01 -25.84 9.19
N ARG A 216 26.22 -26.06 9.73
CA ARG A 216 26.95 -25.04 10.51
C ARG A 216 27.36 -23.84 9.66
N LEU A 217 27.80 -24.06 8.41
CA LEU A 217 28.13 -22.95 7.51
C LEU A 217 26.91 -22.08 7.19
N ILE A 218 25.73 -22.69 6.98
CA ILE A 218 24.48 -21.95 6.76
C ILE A 218 24.14 -21.11 8.00
N ALA A 219 24.19 -21.70 9.19
CA ALA A 219 23.92 -20.98 10.44
C ALA A 219 24.93 -19.85 10.70
N GLU A 220 26.21 -20.02 10.33
CA GLU A 220 27.20 -18.93 10.38
C GLU A 220 26.88 -17.82 9.37
N GLN A 221 26.45 -18.15 8.14
CA GLN A 221 26.02 -17.15 7.13
C GLN A 221 24.82 -16.35 7.62
N GLU A 222 23.80 -17.01 8.17
CA GLU A 222 22.60 -16.35 8.70
C GLU A 222 22.94 -15.34 9.81
N LYS A 223 23.92 -15.67 10.67
CA LYS A 223 24.41 -14.75 11.70
C LYS A 223 25.12 -13.53 11.09
N ILE A 224 25.91 -13.71 10.04
CA ILE A 224 26.59 -12.60 9.36
C ILE A 224 25.55 -11.72 8.63
N ASP A 225 24.57 -12.32 7.97
CA ASP A 225 23.48 -11.60 7.31
C ASP A 225 22.64 -10.80 8.31
N ALA A 226 22.32 -11.39 9.47
CA ALA A 226 21.62 -10.68 10.54
C ALA A 226 22.44 -9.52 11.10
N ALA A 227 23.75 -9.73 11.31
CA ALA A 227 24.64 -8.68 11.79
C ALA A 227 24.82 -7.54 10.78
N THR A 228 24.85 -7.82 9.47
CA THR A 228 25.05 -6.81 8.43
C THR A 228 23.83 -5.95 8.16
N ARG A 229 22.61 -6.50 8.22
CA ARG A 229 21.37 -5.76 7.91
C ARG A 229 21.12 -4.54 8.80
N GLY A 230 21.66 -4.52 10.01
CA GLY A 230 21.51 -3.40 10.96
C GLY A 230 22.83 -2.76 11.38
N ALA A 231 23.96 -3.16 10.79
CA ALA A 231 25.26 -2.64 11.19
C ALA A 231 25.47 -1.20 10.67
N PRO A 232 26.00 -0.30 11.52
CA PRO A 232 26.59 0.96 11.07
C PRO A 232 27.67 0.73 9.99
N VAL A 233 27.81 1.69 9.07
CA VAL A 233 28.72 1.58 7.91
C VAL A 233 30.17 1.32 8.33
N ASP A 234 30.62 1.94 9.42
CA ASP A 234 31.95 1.77 10.01
C ASP A 234 32.22 0.34 10.53
N LYS A 235 31.18 -0.46 10.75
CA LYS A 235 31.29 -1.86 11.20
C LYS A 235 31.18 -2.88 10.06
N LEU A 236 30.86 -2.46 8.83
CA LEU A 236 30.79 -3.35 7.67
C LEU A 236 32.12 -4.08 7.36
N PRO A 237 33.32 -3.47 7.56
CA PRO A 237 34.58 -4.20 7.36
C PRO A 237 34.74 -5.42 8.28
N LEU A 238 34.17 -5.40 9.49
CA LEU A 238 34.19 -6.55 10.41
C LEU A 238 33.34 -7.70 9.86
N ALA A 239 32.16 -7.38 9.31
CA ALA A 239 31.35 -8.37 8.61
C ALA A 239 32.03 -8.90 7.35
N GLY A 240 32.73 -8.02 6.60
CA GLY A 240 33.55 -8.43 5.46
C GLY A 240 34.64 -9.43 5.83
N LYS A 241 35.29 -9.27 7.00
CA LYS A 241 36.26 -10.24 7.54
C LYS A 241 35.59 -11.56 7.92
N ALA A 242 34.46 -11.51 8.63
CA ALA A 242 33.70 -12.71 8.99
C ALA A 242 33.24 -13.50 7.75
N GLN A 243 32.77 -12.79 6.72
CA GLN A 243 32.38 -13.37 5.44
C GLN A 243 33.57 -14.03 4.72
N LYS A 244 34.77 -13.44 4.81
CA LYS A 244 36.01 -14.03 4.26
C LYS A 244 36.39 -15.32 4.95
N ASP A 245 36.30 -15.35 6.28
CA ASP A 245 36.65 -16.53 7.07
C ASP A 245 35.63 -17.65 6.86
N LEU A 246 34.34 -17.30 6.72
CA LEU A 246 33.30 -18.26 6.33
C LEU A 246 33.58 -18.83 4.94
N ALA A 247 33.93 -18.01 3.95
CA ALA A 247 34.28 -18.48 2.60
C ALA A 247 35.43 -19.50 2.62
N LYS A 248 36.47 -19.30 3.45
CA LYS A 248 37.57 -20.28 3.62
C LYS A 248 37.08 -21.60 4.21
N LYS A 249 36.21 -21.56 5.22
CA LYS A 249 35.61 -22.78 5.78
C LYS A 249 34.75 -23.50 4.74
N THR A 250 33.97 -22.75 3.95
CA THR A 250 33.15 -23.29 2.85
C THR A 250 34.01 -23.97 1.78
N GLU A 251 35.17 -23.39 1.41
CA GLU A 251 36.12 -24.05 0.49
C GLU A 251 36.67 -25.37 1.04
N LYS A 252 36.94 -25.45 2.35
CA LYS A 252 37.34 -26.72 2.99
C LYS A 252 36.23 -27.78 2.88
N VAL A 253 34.99 -27.41 3.21
CA VAL A 253 33.84 -28.34 3.13
C VAL A 253 33.55 -28.76 1.70
N LYS A 254 33.70 -27.84 0.74
CA LYS A 254 33.64 -28.15 -0.70
C LYS A 254 34.67 -29.21 -1.10
N ALA A 255 35.92 -29.08 -0.66
CA ALA A 255 36.97 -30.04 -0.98
C ALA A 255 36.64 -31.44 -0.40
N GLU A 256 36.14 -31.49 0.82
CA GLU A 256 35.72 -32.75 1.45
C GLU A 256 34.49 -33.38 0.75
N LEU A 257 33.51 -32.57 0.34
CA LEU A 257 32.36 -33.02 -0.47
C LEU A 257 32.80 -33.53 -1.85
N ALA A 258 33.75 -32.85 -2.50
CA ALA A 258 34.29 -33.28 -3.78
C ALA A 258 35.07 -34.60 -3.66
N ALA A 259 35.80 -34.81 -2.56
CA ALA A 259 36.45 -36.08 -2.27
C ALA A 259 35.41 -37.19 -2.02
N ALA A 260 34.38 -36.93 -1.21
CA ALA A 260 33.30 -37.88 -0.95
C ALA A 260 32.50 -38.22 -2.22
N ALA A 261 32.33 -37.28 -3.15
CA ALA A 261 31.66 -37.52 -4.44
C ALA A 261 32.45 -38.47 -5.36
N LYS A 262 33.77 -38.58 -5.17
CA LYS A 262 34.64 -39.49 -5.93
C LYS A 262 34.87 -40.83 -5.23
N ASP A 263 34.46 -40.96 -3.97
CA ASP A 263 34.62 -42.18 -3.19
C ASP A 263 33.59 -43.24 -3.65
N PRO A 264 34.04 -44.37 -4.22
CA PRO A 264 33.14 -45.40 -4.75
C PRO A 264 32.30 -46.08 -3.65
N ASP A 265 32.79 -46.12 -2.41
CA ASP A 265 32.06 -46.73 -1.30
C ASP A 265 30.93 -45.80 -0.83
N VAL A 266 31.13 -44.48 -0.86
CA VAL A 266 30.07 -43.49 -0.66
C VAL A 266 29.00 -43.59 -1.74
N ALA A 267 29.39 -43.72 -3.01
CA ALA A 267 28.44 -43.88 -4.11
C ALA A 267 27.60 -45.16 -3.97
N ARG A 268 28.23 -46.28 -3.58
CA ARG A 268 27.54 -47.54 -3.29
C ARG A 268 26.58 -47.40 -2.11
N ALA A 269 27.00 -46.76 -1.02
CA ALA A 269 26.17 -46.52 0.16
C ALA A 269 24.92 -45.68 -0.17
N LEU A 270 25.05 -44.65 -1.01
CA LEU A 270 23.93 -43.84 -1.49
C LEU A 270 22.97 -44.64 -2.36
N SER A 271 23.50 -45.45 -3.28
CA SER A 271 22.68 -46.31 -4.15
C SER A 271 21.84 -47.31 -3.34
N VAL A 272 22.45 -47.95 -2.33
CA VAL A 272 21.75 -48.84 -1.39
C VAL A 272 20.66 -48.11 -0.62
N ALA A 273 20.89 -46.84 -0.28
CA ALA A 273 19.90 -45.99 0.38
C ALA A 273 18.83 -45.40 -0.58
N GLY A 274 18.85 -45.77 -1.88
CA GLY A 274 17.93 -45.23 -2.89
C GLY A 274 18.20 -43.78 -3.29
N ALA A 275 19.34 -43.21 -2.90
CA ALA A 275 19.74 -41.86 -3.25
C ALA A 275 20.59 -41.84 -4.53
N SER A 276 20.50 -40.74 -5.29
CA SER A 276 21.32 -40.57 -6.49
C SER A 276 22.80 -40.46 -6.13
N SER A 277 23.66 -41.24 -6.81
CA SER A 277 25.13 -41.11 -6.71
C SER A 277 25.65 -39.71 -7.11
N LYS A 278 24.85 -38.94 -7.86
CA LYS A 278 25.16 -37.55 -8.23
C LYS A 278 24.85 -36.53 -7.14
N ALA A 279 24.12 -36.90 -6.08
CA ALA A 279 23.68 -35.96 -5.05
C ALA A 279 24.84 -35.26 -4.33
N VAL A 280 25.92 -35.97 -4.01
CA VAL A 280 27.10 -35.39 -3.35
C VAL A 280 27.87 -34.46 -4.29
N SER A 281 27.96 -34.81 -5.58
CA SER A 281 28.57 -33.95 -6.59
C SER A 281 27.77 -32.65 -6.79
N ALA A 282 26.43 -32.74 -6.82
CA ALA A 282 25.56 -31.57 -6.86
C ALA A 282 25.72 -30.69 -5.61
N ALA A 283 25.79 -31.30 -4.42
CA ALA A 283 26.06 -30.57 -3.18
C ALA A 283 27.43 -29.87 -3.22
N ALA A 284 28.49 -30.55 -3.67
CA ALA A 284 29.81 -29.95 -3.84
C ALA A 284 29.79 -28.73 -4.79
N LYS A 285 29.06 -28.83 -5.90
CA LYS A 285 28.88 -27.72 -6.85
C LYS A 285 28.18 -26.52 -6.21
N ASN A 286 27.07 -26.75 -5.50
CA ASN A 286 26.32 -25.68 -4.84
C ASN A 286 27.15 -25.00 -3.73
N VAL A 287 27.86 -25.78 -2.91
CA VAL A 287 28.76 -25.25 -1.88
C VAL A 287 29.91 -24.46 -2.51
N SER A 288 30.44 -24.90 -3.67
CA SER A 288 31.44 -24.14 -4.41
C SER A 288 30.92 -22.81 -4.94
N GLN A 289 29.69 -22.78 -5.46
CA GLN A 289 29.06 -21.54 -5.92
C GLN A 289 28.86 -20.57 -4.75
N ALA A 290 28.35 -21.08 -3.62
CA ALA A 290 28.20 -20.30 -2.40
C ALA A 290 29.54 -19.71 -1.92
N ALA A 291 30.61 -20.50 -1.86
CA ALA A 291 31.94 -20.01 -1.48
C ALA A 291 32.42 -18.85 -2.39
N GLY A 292 32.19 -18.97 -3.71
CA GLY A 292 32.52 -17.93 -4.67
C GLY A 292 31.76 -16.62 -4.45
N GLU A 293 30.44 -16.70 -4.22
CA GLU A 293 29.62 -15.52 -3.93
C GLU A 293 29.98 -14.90 -2.56
N MET A 294 30.26 -15.71 -1.54
CA MET A 294 30.73 -15.22 -0.24
C MET A 294 32.05 -14.46 -0.35
N ALA A 295 33.00 -14.95 -1.15
CA ALA A 295 34.28 -14.29 -1.39
C ALA A 295 34.10 -12.94 -2.10
N LYS A 296 33.20 -12.85 -3.08
CA LYS A 296 32.85 -11.58 -3.75
C LYS A 296 32.21 -10.59 -2.77
N ALA A 297 31.22 -11.05 -2.00
CA ALA A 297 30.52 -10.22 -1.00
C ALA A 297 31.50 -9.66 0.05
N SER A 298 32.42 -10.48 0.53
CA SER A 298 33.51 -10.05 1.43
C SER A 298 34.35 -8.92 0.83
N GLY A 299 34.72 -9.03 -0.46
CA GLY A 299 35.49 -7.99 -1.15
C GLY A 299 34.73 -6.67 -1.32
N SER A 300 33.41 -6.73 -1.49
CA SER A 300 32.56 -5.53 -1.55
C SER A 300 32.37 -4.87 -0.18
N LEU A 301 32.26 -5.63 0.90
CA LEU A 301 32.11 -5.11 2.26
C LEU A 301 33.39 -4.49 2.84
N GLN A 302 34.54 -4.69 2.19
CA GLN A 302 35.84 -4.14 2.61
C GLN A 302 36.20 -2.83 1.89
N LYS A 303 35.43 -2.45 0.86
CA LYS A 303 35.57 -1.19 0.14
C LYS A 303 34.67 -0.13 0.76
#